data_AF-A0A6I1GWC7-F1
#
_entry.id   AF-A0A6I1GWC7-F1
#
_cell.length_a   1.000
_cell.length_b   1.000
_cell.length_c   1.000
_cell.angle_alpha   90.00
_cell.angle_beta   90.00
_cell.angle_gamma   90.00
#
_symmetry.space_group_name_H-M   'P 1'
#
loop_
_entity.id
_entity.type
_entity.pdbx_description
1 polymer ?
#
loop_
_entity_poly.entity_id
_entity_poly.type
_entity_poly.pdbx_seq_one_letter_code
_entity_poly.pdbx_strand_id
1 'polypeptide(L)'
;MISETPHSAPFPVDFFLKPSTKEQSEIAKEACANKDGAPCSIPVRVGLFFDGTNNNLERDRNGIRTGVLDLRTKKPTPINNVVIDANEASHSNVARLFSAYPGDKTKNGYFSYYIPGVGTPFKEISELTESDEGKAFAKGGQPRIIWGLLQVLNAIHRVIYGGDTPLYETDKAGELARTYDNAVGHKKVPHPLTGRERFMTHSDWFAEHVEKLKAAIAAQPKPHIPSLTLSVFGFSRGAAEAVAFCQLFADLLTPREGEVQNFAGIPVSIDFLGVFDTVATVGSSASVAKTTIAPGAMFDGHWAWANELLKPLPPCVQAGLHCIATHEQRMNFPVTRLTGKIEEVYFPGVHSDVGGGYGPGEQGKGRGGQAALLSQIPLAHMFKEARLKGVPLIPFSELELRDQDDFQVSQELAKAWEAYTAELNKQGALLSKHMELYYRWRAVRVKTLEATTSFKAANAQEREDLGSYNRLLAGDLEALRARKAFRHGDEGQPFSARDIARINHWQYYRAQNHIPLDEWEAWALDIFDHPKPLPPEVMRFFDDYVHDSLAGFYMAGEVTEYDKRARIASFANKPPEDGFYKRAYELSRKTEAA
;
A
#
# COMPACT_ATOMS: atom_id res chain seq x y z
N MET A 1 -21.66 1.40 1.17
CA MET A 1 -21.73 1.02 2.60
C MET A 1 -20.59 0.06 2.87
N ILE A 2 -20.11 -0.02 4.12
CA ILE A 2 -19.03 -0.96 4.47
C ILE A 2 -19.68 -2.30 4.85
N SER A 3 -19.18 -3.39 4.28
CA SER A 3 -19.61 -4.76 4.57
C SER A 3 -19.06 -5.23 5.91
N GLU A 4 -19.70 -6.25 6.49
CA GLU A 4 -19.23 -6.89 7.72
C GLU A 4 -17.86 -7.57 7.51
N THR A 5 -16.98 -7.47 8.50
CA THR A 5 -15.73 -8.25 8.56
C THR A 5 -16.02 -9.75 8.38
N PRO A 6 -15.26 -10.47 7.54
CA PRO A 6 -15.46 -11.90 7.33
C PRO A 6 -15.36 -12.67 8.65
N HIS A 7 -16.43 -13.38 9.02
CA HIS A 7 -16.46 -14.12 10.28
C HIS A 7 -15.42 -15.25 10.33
N SER A 8 -15.35 -16.05 9.28
CA SER A 8 -14.47 -17.22 9.22
C SER A 8 -13.13 -16.83 8.60
N ALA A 9 -12.04 -17.32 9.20
CA ALA A 9 -10.73 -17.19 8.58
C ALA A 9 -10.62 -18.10 7.34
N PRO A 10 -9.76 -17.77 6.37
CA PRO A 10 -9.50 -18.61 5.21
C PRO A 10 -8.63 -19.82 5.60
N PHE A 11 -9.19 -20.78 6.35
CA PHE A 11 -8.49 -21.96 6.85
C PHE A 11 -9.38 -23.23 6.78
N PRO A 12 -8.86 -24.39 6.34
CA PRO A 12 -7.61 -24.58 5.60
C PRO A 12 -7.60 -23.80 4.27
N VAL A 13 -6.46 -23.22 3.90
CA VAL A 13 -6.34 -22.31 2.74
C VAL A 13 -6.62 -23.03 1.43
N ASP A 14 -6.15 -24.26 1.29
CA ASP A 14 -6.38 -25.12 0.12
C ASP A 14 -7.88 -25.36 -0.15
N PHE A 15 -8.68 -25.49 0.91
CA PHE A 15 -10.13 -25.59 0.80
C PHE A 15 -10.76 -24.24 0.47
N PHE A 16 -10.34 -23.17 1.16
CA PHE A 16 -10.90 -21.84 0.98
C PHE A 16 -10.68 -21.27 -0.42
N LEU A 17 -9.49 -21.50 -0.99
CA LEU A 17 -9.05 -21.03 -2.32
C LEU A 17 -9.28 -22.05 -3.44
N LYS A 18 -9.95 -23.17 -3.14
CA LYS A 18 -10.30 -24.17 -4.14
C LYS A 18 -11.16 -23.54 -5.24
N PRO A 19 -10.75 -23.63 -6.53
CA PRO A 19 -11.55 -23.09 -7.62
C PRO A 19 -12.93 -23.77 -7.68
N SER A 20 -13.98 -23.00 -7.94
CA SER A 20 -15.32 -23.55 -8.19
C SER A 20 -15.34 -24.38 -9.48
N THR A 21 -16.35 -25.25 -9.64
CA THR A 21 -16.52 -26.05 -10.87
C THR A 21 -16.60 -25.19 -12.13
N LYS A 22 -17.19 -23.99 -12.00
CA LYS A 22 -17.26 -23.01 -13.10
C LYS A 22 -15.87 -22.50 -13.46
N GLU A 23 -15.10 -22.04 -12.48
CA GLU A 23 -13.71 -21.57 -12.70
C GLU A 23 -12.84 -22.69 -13.29
N GLN A 24 -12.95 -23.93 -12.78
CA GLN A 24 -12.22 -25.07 -13.35
C GLN A 24 -12.58 -25.31 -14.82
N SER A 25 -13.86 -25.14 -15.17
CA SER A 25 -14.31 -25.29 -16.56
C SER A 25 -13.79 -24.17 -17.46
N GLU A 26 -13.70 -22.94 -16.96
CA GLU A 26 -13.14 -21.79 -17.69
C GLU A 26 -11.62 -21.95 -17.89
N ILE A 27 -10.88 -22.31 -16.84
CA ILE A 27 -9.45 -22.62 -16.89
C ILE A 27 -9.16 -23.75 -17.90
N ALA A 28 -9.94 -24.83 -17.85
CA ALA A 28 -9.78 -25.96 -18.78
C ALA A 28 -10.05 -25.55 -20.24
N LYS A 29 -11.06 -24.72 -20.50
CA LYS A 29 -11.35 -24.19 -21.84
C LYS A 29 -10.19 -23.35 -22.38
N GLU A 30 -9.61 -22.47 -21.57
CA GLU A 30 -8.45 -21.66 -21.96
C GLU A 30 -7.21 -22.52 -22.22
N ALA A 31 -6.98 -23.57 -21.42
CA ALA A 31 -5.88 -24.51 -21.64
C ALA A 31 -6.02 -25.31 -22.94
N CYS A 32 -7.25 -25.70 -23.31
CA CYS A 32 -7.53 -26.43 -24.56
C CYS A 32 -7.42 -25.58 -25.83
N ALA A 33 -7.65 -24.26 -25.74
CA ALA A 33 -7.59 -23.35 -26.89
C ALA A 33 -6.17 -23.17 -27.47
N ASN A 34 -5.12 -23.58 -26.75
CA ASN A 34 -3.71 -23.35 -27.10
C ASN A 34 -3.02 -24.51 -27.83
N LYS A 35 -3.76 -25.47 -28.42
CA LYS A 35 -3.14 -26.71 -28.93
C LYS A 35 -2.65 -26.75 -30.38
N ASP A 36 -2.94 -25.80 -31.27
CA ASP A 36 -2.37 -25.83 -32.64
C ASP A 36 -2.25 -24.44 -33.29
N GLY A 37 -1.05 -24.09 -33.76
CA GLY A 37 -0.76 -22.91 -34.59
C GLY A 37 -0.73 -21.56 -33.87
N ALA A 38 -0.18 -20.52 -34.52
CA ALA A 38 -0.25 -19.15 -34.02
C ALA A 38 -1.73 -18.68 -34.03
N PRO A 39 -2.33 -18.35 -32.87
CA PRO A 39 -3.76 -18.04 -32.81
C PRO A 39 -4.11 -16.82 -33.66
N CYS A 40 -5.19 -16.92 -34.43
CA CYS A 40 -5.68 -15.81 -35.26
C CYS A 40 -6.21 -14.63 -34.44
N SER A 41 -6.48 -14.86 -33.15
CA SER A 41 -7.05 -13.91 -32.21
C SER A 41 -6.43 -14.11 -30.82
N ILE A 42 -5.87 -13.06 -30.22
CA ILE A 42 -5.23 -13.09 -28.90
C ILE A 42 -5.80 -11.96 -28.03
N PRO A 43 -6.63 -12.26 -27.03
CA PRO A 43 -7.06 -11.26 -26.04
C PRO A 43 -5.88 -10.80 -25.19
N VAL A 44 -5.82 -9.50 -24.90
CA VAL A 44 -4.80 -8.89 -24.05
C VAL A 44 -5.34 -8.78 -22.62
N ARG A 45 -4.61 -9.32 -21.64
CA ARG A 45 -4.90 -9.24 -20.22
C ARG A 45 -3.71 -8.64 -19.49
N VAL A 46 -3.93 -7.55 -18.76
CA VAL A 46 -2.86 -6.81 -18.09
C VAL A 46 -3.15 -6.70 -16.59
N GLY A 47 -2.25 -7.24 -15.77
CA GLY A 47 -2.21 -7.01 -14.33
C GLY A 47 -1.27 -5.85 -13.99
N LEU A 48 -1.75 -4.87 -13.23
CA LEU A 48 -0.98 -3.72 -12.75
C LEU A 48 -0.98 -3.73 -11.22
N PHE A 49 0.20 -3.68 -10.60
CA PHE A 49 0.38 -3.91 -9.17
C PHE A 49 1.16 -2.75 -8.54
N PHE A 50 0.45 -1.76 -8.00
CA PHE A 50 1.00 -0.55 -7.39
C PHE A 50 1.27 -0.74 -5.90
N ASP A 51 2.52 -0.92 -5.53
CA ASP A 51 2.88 -1.27 -4.14
C ASP A 51 2.82 -0.08 -3.18
N GLY A 52 2.77 -0.38 -1.88
CA GLY A 52 2.64 0.59 -0.80
C GLY A 52 3.89 1.44 -0.58
N THR A 53 3.72 2.56 0.12
CA THR A 53 4.82 3.47 0.46
C THR A 53 5.96 2.68 1.13
N ASN A 54 7.18 2.86 0.64
CA ASN A 54 8.35 2.13 1.13
C ASN A 54 8.26 0.59 0.96
N ASN A 55 7.44 0.03 0.07
CA ASN A 55 7.45 -1.40 -0.28
C ASN A 55 8.13 -1.63 -1.63
N ASN A 56 8.97 -2.66 -1.71
CA ASN A 56 9.70 -3.03 -2.92
C ASN A 56 10.00 -4.53 -2.94
N LEU A 57 9.38 -5.27 -3.86
CA LEU A 57 9.52 -6.73 -4.03
C LEU A 57 11.00 -7.18 -4.05
N GLU A 58 11.84 -6.48 -4.81
CA GLU A 58 13.25 -6.86 -4.96
C GLU A 58 14.01 -6.74 -3.63
N ARG A 59 13.71 -5.71 -2.84
CA ARG A 59 14.32 -5.51 -1.52
C ARG A 59 13.73 -6.45 -0.48
N ASP A 60 12.40 -6.55 -0.43
CA ASP A 60 11.64 -7.11 0.70
C ASP A 60 11.46 -8.63 0.60
N ARG A 61 11.58 -9.21 -0.61
CA ARG A 61 11.51 -10.66 -0.86
C ARG A 61 12.79 -11.25 -1.42
N ASN A 62 13.44 -10.55 -2.35
CA ASN A 62 14.60 -11.08 -3.09
C ASN A 62 15.95 -10.66 -2.48
N GLY A 63 15.94 -9.77 -1.49
CA GLY A 63 17.15 -9.30 -0.80
C GLY A 63 18.10 -8.50 -1.69
N ILE A 64 17.60 -7.95 -2.79
CA ILE A 64 18.36 -7.09 -3.68
C ILE A 64 18.48 -5.71 -3.04
N ARG A 65 19.72 -5.31 -2.73
CA ARG A 65 20.00 -4.07 -2.01
C ARG A 65 20.42 -2.95 -2.96
N THR A 66 20.08 -1.73 -2.57
CA THR A 66 20.49 -0.52 -3.28
C THR A 66 21.58 0.20 -2.49
N GLY A 67 22.70 0.51 -3.15
CA GLY A 67 23.77 1.29 -2.54
C GLY A 67 23.42 2.77 -2.40
N VAL A 68 24.12 3.46 -1.51
CA VAL A 68 23.92 4.90 -1.29
C VAL A 68 24.35 5.66 -2.54
N LEU A 69 23.69 6.76 -2.86
CA LEU A 69 24.04 7.60 -4.00
C LEU A 69 25.45 8.20 -3.86
N ASP A 70 26.35 7.90 -4.79
CA ASP A 70 27.62 8.63 -4.89
C ASP A 70 27.35 10.02 -5.49
N LEU A 71 27.63 11.07 -4.71
CA LEU A 71 27.34 12.45 -5.10
C LEU A 71 28.12 12.93 -6.32
N ARG A 72 29.26 12.31 -6.64
CA ARG A 72 30.12 12.66 -7.80
C ARG A 72 29.61 12.00 -9.07
N THR A 73 29.29 10.70 -9.01
CA THR A 73 28.86 9.94 -10.20
C THR A 73 27.35 9.97 -10.42
N LYS A 74 26.58 10.41 -9.41
CA LYS A 74 25.11 10.36 -9.38
C LYS A 74 24.55 8.95 -9.59
N LYS A 75 25.30 7.92 -9.19
CA LYS A 75 24.92 6.52 -9.28
C LYS A 75 24.96 5.85 -7.91
N PRO A 76 24.09 4.86 -7.63
CA PRO A 76 24.19 4.03 -6.44
C PRO A 76 25.56 3.35 -6.36
N THR A 77 26.16 3.32 -5.17
CA THR A 77 27.39 2.55 -4.93
C THR A 77 27.12 1.04 -5.04
N PRO A 78 28.12 0.22 -5.38
CA PRO A 78 27.98 -1.23 -5.31
C PRO A 78 27.70 -1.69 -3.87
N ILE A 79 26.82 -2.68 -3.70
CA ILE A 79 26.54 -3.31 -2.41
C ILE A 79 26.17 -4.79 -2.62
N ASN A 80 26.52 -5.63 -1.65
CA ASN A 80 26.15 -7.04 -1.68
C ASN A 80 24.67 -7.22 -1.31
N ASN A 81 23.98 -8.05 -2.10
CA ASN A 81 22.65 -8.54 -1.78
C ASN A 81 22.67 -9.43 -0.53
N VAL A 82 21.51 -9.57 0.10
CA VAL A 82 21.32 -10.45 1.26
C VAL A 82 20.43 -11.62 0.87
N VAL A 83 20.65 -12.77 1.48
CA VAL A 83 19.71 -13.89 1.35
C VAL A 83 18.64 -13.69 2.42
N ILE A 84 17.39 -13.63 2.00
CA ILE A 84 16.22 -13.54 2.89
C ILE A 84 15.59 -14.92 2.95
N ASP A 85 15.43 -15.48 4.15
CA ASP A 85 14.67 -16.71 4.34
C ASP A 85 13.21 -16.46 3.93
N ALA A 86 12.58 -17.40 3.21
CA ALA A 86 11.21 -17.24 2.76
C ALA A 86 10.24 -16.98 3.94
N ASN A 87 10.52 -17.54 5.12
CA ASN A 87 9.75 -17.33 6.34
C ASN A 87 10.06 -16.00 7.06
N GLU A 88 11.00 -15.20 6.55
CA GLU A 88 11.37 -13.89 7.12
C GLU A 88 11.07 -12.73 6.16
N ALA A 89 10.67 -13.03 4.91
CA ALA A 89 10.36 -12.01 3.91
C ALA A 89 9.17 -11.13 4.32
N SER A 90 9.27 -9.84 3.99
CA SER A 90 8.33 -8.79 4.43
C SER A 90 7.60 -8.12 3.25
N HIS A 91 7.57 -8.75 2.08
CA HIS A 91 6.89 -8.21 0.90
C HIS A 91 5.37 -8.13 1.10
N SER A 92 4.78 -7.13 0.45
CA SER A 92 3.36 -6.78 0.59
C SER A 92 2.42 -7.79 -0.08
N ASN A 93 1.12 -7.66 0.20
CA ASN A 93 0.08 -8.42 -0.48
C ASN A 93 -0.02 -8.07 -1.98
N VAL A 94 0.35 -6.86 -2.38
CA VAL A 94 0.42 -6.48 -3.80
C VAL A 94 1.52 -7.28 -4.52
N ALA A 95 2.69 -7.41 -3.90
CA ALA A 95 3.79 -8.21 -4.42
C ALA A 95 3.47 -9.72 -4.48
N ARG A 96 2.70 -10.24 -3.50
CA ARG A 96 2.19 -11.63 -3.50
C ARG A 96 1.20 -11.87 -4.64
N LEU A 97 0.25 -10.95 -4.84
CA LEU A 97 -0.71 -11.02 -5.96
C LEU A 97 -0.02 -10.90 -7.32
N PHE A 98 1.04 -10.09 -7.43
CA PHE A 98 1.87 -10.00 -8.62
C PHE A 98 2.53 -11.34 -8.95
N SER A 99 3.09 -12.01 -7.94
CA SER A 99 3.72 -13.33 -8.10
C SER A 99 2.70 -14.42 -8.49
N ALA A 100 1.43 -14.23 -8.10
CA ALA A 100 0.33 -15.12 -8.47
C ALA A 100 -0.29 -14.82 -9.86
N TYR A 101 0.22 -13.86 -10.62
CA TYR A 101 -0.25 -13.56 -11.98
C TYR A 101 0.61 -14.29 -13.03
N PRO A 102 0.02 -14.84 -14.12
CA PRO A 102 0.74 -15.61 -15.14
C PRO A 102 1.54 -14.72 -16.11
N GLY A 103 2.54 -14.01 -15.59
CA GLY A 103 3.39 -13.08 -16.36
C GLY A 103 4.31 -13.75 -17.38
N ASP A 104 4.50 -15.06 -17.29
CA ASP A 104 5.30 -15.88 -18.22
C ASP A 104 4.56 -16.20 -19.54
N LYS A 105 3.24 -15.99 -19.59
CA LYS A 105 2.38 -16.31 -20.75
C LYS A 105 2.18 -15.12 -21.70
N THR A 106 3.21 -14.29 -21.91
CA THR A 106 3.16 -13.08 -22.76
C THR A 106 2.72 -13.37 -24.19
N LYS A 107 3.17 -14.49 -24.77
CA LYS A 107 2.76 -14.95 -26.11
C LYS A 107 1.26 -15.26 -26.23
N ASN A 108 0.60 -15.51 -25.09
CA ASN A 108 -0.84 -15.77 -25.01
C ASN A 108 -1.62 -14.53 -24.54
N GLY A 109 -0.97 -13.35 -24.53
CA GLY A 109 -1.58 -12.08 -24.20
C GLY A 109 -1.65 -11.75 -22.71
N TYR A 110 -0.92 -12.45 -21.85
CA TYR A 110 -0.87 -12.15 -20.41
C TYR A 110 0.34 -11.28 -20.07
N PHE A 111 0.11 -10.15 -19.44
CA PHE A 111 1.16 -9.23 -19.02
C PHE A 111 0.94 -8.82 -17.57
N SER A 112 2.00 -8.80 -16.77
CA SER A 112 1.96 -8.28 -15.41
C SER A 112 3.07 -7.25 -15.20
N TYR A 113 2.73 -6.14 -14.58
CA TYR A 113 3.66 -5.07 -14.27
C TYR A 113 3.60 -4.76 -12.79
N TYR A 114 4.73 -4.97 -12.11
CA TYR A 114 4.93 -4.55 -10.74
C TYR A 114 5.47 -3.11 -10.71
N ILE A 115 4.81 -2.26 -9.94
CA ILE A 115 5.16 -0.85 -9.77
C ILE A 115 5.58 -0.68 -8.31
N PRO A 116 6.88 -0.50 -8.01
CA PRO A 116 7.35 -0.41 -6.64
C PRO A 116 6.85 0.86 -5.96
N GLY A 117 6.70 0.79 -4.65
CA GLY A 117 6.16 1.88 -3.85
C GLY A 117 6.96 3.17 -3.92
N VAL A 118 6.28 4.31 -3.77
CA VAL A 118 6.93 5.61 -3.62
C VAL A 118 7.91 5.60 -2.45
N GLY A 119 9.02 6.30 -2.63
CA GLY A 119 10.13 6.32 -1.67
C GLY A 119 11.11 5.15 -1.81
N THR A 120 10.86 4.21 -2.72
CA THR A 120 11.79 3.12 -3.07
C THR A 120 12.34 3.27 -4.48
N PRO A 121 13.46 2.60 -4.82
CA PRO A 121 14.02 2.66 -6.17
C PRO A 121 13.04 2.13 -7.22
N PHE A 122 12.93 2.87 -8.32
CA PHE A 122 12.25 2.45 -9.55
C PHE A 122 13.09 2.86 -10.76
N LYS A 123 13.94 1.92 -11.23
CA LYS A 123 14.98 2.18 -12.23
C LYS A 123 14.40 2.63 -13.57
N GLU A 124 13.24 2.07 -13.91
CA GLU A 124 12.49 2.30 -15.14
C GLU A 124 12.07 3.76 -15.27
N ILE A 125 11.82 4.46 -14.16
CA ILE A 125 11.58 5.91 -14.15
C ILE A 125 12.78 6.70 -13.63
N SER A 126 13.98 6.11 -13.61
CA SER A 126 15.22 6.75 -13.15
C SER A 126 15.24 7.17 -11.66
N GLU A 127 14.37 6.61 -10.82
CA GLU A 127 14.49 6.72 -9.36
C GLU A 127 15.45 5.65 -8.86
N LEU A 128 16.73 6.01 -8.68
CA LEU A 128 17.79 5.02 -8.47
C LEU A 128 17.97 4.58 -7.01
N THR A 129 17.39 5.30 -6.05
CA THR A 129 17.57 5.08 -4.61
C THR A 129 16.29 5.32 -3.84
N GLU A 130 16.28 4.93 -2.55
CA GLU A 130 15.21 5.36 -1.64
C GLU A 130 15.26 6.88 -1.43
N SER A 131 14.11 7.48 -1.11
CA SER A 131 14.00 8.92 -0.87
C SER A 131 12.99 9.27 0.22
N ASP A 132 13.37 10.17 1.11
CA ASP A 132 12.46 10.73 2.13
C ASP A 132 11.30 11.49 1.48
N GLU A 133 11.54 12.19 0.38
CA GLU A 133 10.48 12.91 -0.34
C GLU A 133 9.43 11.95 -0.92
N GLY A 134 9.84 10.76 -1.40
CA GLY A 134 8.90 9.73 -1.82
C GLY A 134 8.16 9.11 -0.64
N LYS A 135 8.86 8.83 0.47
CA LYS A 135 8.29 8.25 1.70
C LYS A 135 7.31 9.20 2.40
N ALA A 136 7.62 10.50 2.46
CA ALA A 136 6.84 11.49 3.18
C ALA A 136 5.80 12.19 2.29
N PHE A 137 6.14 12.47 1.03
CA PHE A 137 5.35 13.32 0.13
C PHE A 137 4.97 12.63 -1.19
N ALA A 138 5.04 11.30 -1.29
CA ALA A 138 4.68 10.53 -2.47
C ALA A 138 5.30 11.03 -3.79
N LYS A 139 6.45 11.73 -3.71
CA LYS A 139 7.17 12.15 -4.90
C LYS A 139 7.47 10.91 -5.74
N GLY A 140 7.12 10.99 -7.02
CA GLY A 140 7.23 9.86 -7.96
C GLY A 140 5.92 9.10 -8.22
N GLY A 141 4.81 9.44 -7.55
CA GLY A 141 3.51 8.80 -7.81
C GLY A 141 2.96 9.05 -9.22
N GLN A 142 3.00 10.30 -9.70
CA GLN A 142 2.56 10.63 -11.07
C GLN A 142 3.34 9.85 -12.14
N PRO A 143 4.69 9.84 -12.15
CA PRO A 143 5.45 8.99 -13.06
C PRO A 143 5.10 7.49 -12.98
N ARG A 144 4.82 6.94 -11.80
CA ARG A 144 4.39 5.53 -11.64
C ARG A 144 3.08 5.25 -12.36
N ILE A 145 2.09 6.14 -12.21
CA ILE A 145 0.78 6.03 -12.88
C ILE A 145 0.94 6.11 -14.41
N ILE A 146 1.68 7.13 -14.90
CA ILE A 146 1.88 7.32 -16.34
C ILE A 146 2.70 6.16 -16.94
N TRP A 147 3.71 5.67 -16.23
CA TRP A 147 4.44 4.47 -16.65
C TRP A 147 3.49 3.27 -16.78
N GLY A 148 2.61 3.03 -15.80
CA GLY A 148 1.59 1.98 -15.89
C GLY A 148 0.69 2.12 -17.12
N LEU A 149 0.25 3.33 -17.47
CA LEU A 149 -0.54 3.58 -18.69
C LEU A 149 0.26 3.25 -19.95
N LEU A 150 1.52 3.66 -20.03
CA LEU A 150 2.41 3.32 -21.16
C LEU A 150 2.64 1.81 -21.28
N GLN A 151 2.64 1.08 -20.17
CA GLN A 151 2.74 -0.38 -20.19
C GLN A 151 1.50 -1.05 -20.79
N VAL A 152 0.31 -0.47 -20.68
CA VAL A 152 -0.89 -0.96 -21.39
C VAL A 152 -0.70 -0.84 -22.91
N LEU A 153 -0.15 0.28 -23.40
CA LEU A 153 0.17 0.43 -24.83
C LEU A 153 1.23 -0.60 -25.26
N ASN A 154 2.25 -0.82 -24.43
CA ASN A 154 3.29 -1.80 -24.69
C ASN A 154 2.75 -3.24 -24.73
N ALA A 155 1.82 -3.62 -23.85
CA ALA A 155 1.20 -4.95 -23.85
C ALA A 155 0.45 -5.23 -25.17
N ILE A 156 -0.34 -4.28 -25.64
CA ILE A 156 -1.07 -4.39 -26.92
C ILE A 156 -0.07 -4.49 -28.08
N HIS A 157 0.94 -3.62 -28.09
CA HIS A 157 1.97 -3.62 -29.13
C HIS A 157 2.77 -4.93 -29.16
N ARG A 158 3.10 -5.49 -27.99
CA ARG A 158 3.77 -6.79 -27.89
C ARG A 158 2.95 -7.88 -28.57
N VAL A 159 1.64 -7.96 -28.33
CA VAL A 159 0.79 -8.98 -28.95
C VAL A 159 0.78 -8.89 -30.49
N ILE A 160 0.64 -7.69 -31.07
CA ILE A 160 0.64 -7.54 -32.54
C ILE A 160 2.01 -7.82 -33.19
N TYR A 161 3.11 -7.83 -32.41
CA TYR A 161 4.47 -8.14 -32.88
C TYR A 161 5.05 -9.43 -32.26
N GLY A 162 4.21 -10.40 -31.89
CA GLY A 162 4.66 -11.75 -31.51
C GLY A 162 5.19 -11.92 -30.08
N GLY A 163 4.94 -10.94 -29.20
CA GLY A 163 5.17 -10.97 -27.75
C GLY A 163 6.35 -10.10 -27.28
N ASP A 164 7.30 -9.79 -28.15
CA ASP A 164 8.62 -9.34 -27.73
C ASP A 164 8.88 -7.84 -27.95
N THR A 165 8.20 -7.21 -28.90
CA THR A 165 8.46 -5.82 -29.29
C THR A 165 7.51 -4.85 -28.59
N PRO A 166 7.96 -3.99 -27.65
CA PRO A 166 7.14 -2.95 -27.06
C PRO A 166 6.97 -1.75 -28.02
N LEU A 167 5.98 -0.89 -27.75
CA LEU A 167 5.82 0.39 -28.47
C LEU A 167 6.91 1.40 -28.07
N TYR A 168 7.32 1.33 -26.80
CA TYR A 168 8.38 2.09 -26.18
C TYR A 168 9.26 1.15 -25.37
N GLU A 169 10.56 1.16 -25.67
CA GLU A 169 11.56 0.57 -24.79
C GLU A 169 11.50 1.18 -23.39
N THR A 170 11.93 0.40 -22.39
CA THR A 170 11.81 0.75 -20.97
C THR A 170 12.33 2.15 -20.65
N ASP A 171 13.52 2.50 -21.12
CA ASP A 171 14.13 3.82 -20.88
C ASP A 171 13.28 4.96 -21.46
N LYS A 172 12.68 4.74 -22.64
CA LYS A 172 11.84 5.76 -23.28
C LYS A 172 10.50 5.90 -22.57
N ALA A 173 9.88 4.79 -22.17
CA ALA A 173 8.66 4.83 -21.37
C ALA A 173 8.89 5.56 -20.04
N GLY A 174 10.02 5.31 -19.39
CA GLY A 174 10.48 6.02 -18.21
C GLY A 174 10.65 7.52 -18.39
N GLU A 175 11.34 7.92 -19.46
CA GLU A 175 11.52 9.33 -19.82
C GLU A 175 10.18 10.03 -20.05
N LEU A 176 9.28 9.42 -20.83
CA LEU A 176 7.93 9.93 -21.10
C LEU A 176 7.13 10.10 -19.80
N ALA A 177 7.14 9.09 -18.93
CA ALA A 177 6.46 9.13 -17.64
C ALA A 177 6.97 10.27 -16.74
N ARG A 178 8.29 10.48 -16.66
CA ARG A 178 8.88 11.57 -15.88
C ARG A 178 8.63 12.97 -16.45
N THR A 179 8.47 13.07 -17.77
CA THR A 179 8.35 14.36 -18.46
C THR A 179 6.90 14.75 -18.77
N TYR A 180 5.94 13.90 -18.45
CA TYR A 180 4.51 14.13 -18.59
C TYR A 180 4.06 15.48 -17.99
N ASP A 181 4.48 15.77 -16.76
CA ASP A 181 4.11 17.01 -16.06
C ASP A 181 4.78 18.26 -16.64
N ASN A 182 5.83 18.14 -17.46
CA ASN A 182 6.37 19.31 -18.17
C ASN A 182 5.40 19.82 -19.24
N ALA A 183 4.44 18.98 -19.64
CA ALA A 183 3.51 19.21 -20.71
C ALA A 183 2.10 19.42 -20.19
N VAL A 184 1.51 18.43 -19.52
CA VAL A 184 0.10 18.48 -19.10
C VAL A 184 -0.10 19.55 -18.02
N GLY A 185 -1.11 20.40 -18.19
CA GLY A 185 -1.36 21.54 -17.30
C GLY A 185 -0.43 22.75 -17.49
N HIS A 186 0.65 22.62 -18.26
CA HIS A 186 1.66 23.69 -18.42
C HIS A 186 1.79 24.21 -19.86
N LYS A 187 1.85 23.31 -20.84
CA LYS A 187 1.98 23.69 -22.26
C LYS A 187 0.60 24.05 -22.83
N LYS A 188 0.53 25.16 -23.55
CA LYS A 188 -0.69 25.58 -24.26
C LYS A 188 -0.86 24.84 -25.58
N VAL A 189 -2.09 24.44 -25.87
CA VAL A 189 -2.51 23.80 -27.13
C VAL A 189 -3.85 24.42 -27.58
N PRO A 190 -4.13 24.46 -28.90
CA PRO A 190 -5.41 24.95 -29.39
C PRO A 190 -6.54 23.97 -29.05
N HIS A 191 -7.67 24.49 -28.57
CA HIS A 191 -8.85 23.69 -28.31
C HIS A 191 -9.37 23.08 -29.63
N PRO A 192 -9.62 21.76 -29.72
CA PRO A 192 -9.98 21.10 -30.99
C PRO A 192 -11.18 21.72 -31.73
N LEU A 193 -12.22 22.11 -30.99
CA LEU A 193 -13.44 22.71 -31.57
C LEU A 193 -13.39 24.23 -31.77
N THR A 194 -12.73 24.98 -30.89
CA THR A 194 -12.84 26.46 -30.84
C THR A 194 -11.57 27.17 -31.29
N GLY A 195 -10.45 26.46 -31.41
CA GLY A 195 -9.12 27.03 -31.70
C GLY A 195 -8.52 27.89 -30.59
N ARG A 196 -9.27 28.16 -29.50
CA ARG A 196 -8.78 28.97 -28.38
C ARG A 196 -7.68 28.25 -27.64
N GLU A 197 -6.67 29.00 -27.19
CA GLU A 197 -5.63 28.44 -26.35
C GLU A 197 -6.20 27.91 -25.03
N ARG A 198 -5.80 26.70 -24.66
CA ARG A 198 -5.99 26.12 -23.33
C ARG A 198 -4.75 25.33 -22.93
N PHE A 199 -4.62 25.00 -21.65
CA PHE A 199 -3.59 24.06 -21.22
C PHE A 199 -3.88 22.66 -21.76
N MET A 200 -2.81 21.95 -22.11
CA MET A 200 -2.86 20.56 -22.56
C MET A 200 -3.44 19.68 -21.45
N THR A 201 -4.37 18.80 -21.82
CA THR A 201 -4.96 17.82 -20.91
C THR A 201 -4.26 16.48 -21.02
N HIS A 202 -4.59 15.57 -20.09
CA HIS A 202 -4.19 14.17 -20.14
C HIS A 202 -4.48 13.52 -21.50
N SER A 203 -5.73 13.62 -21.98
CA SER A 203 -6.14 13.02 -23.26
C SER A 203 -5.40 13.62 -24.46
N ASP A 204 -5.08 14.93 -24.45
CA ASP A 204 -4.32 15.55 -25.54
C ASP A 204 -2.90 14.98 -25.63
N TRP A 205 -2.25 14.81 -24.47
CA TRP A 205 -0.88 14.30 -24.41
C TRP A 205 -0.81 12.85 -24.88
N PHE A 206 -1.78 12.02 -24.47
CA PHE A 206 -1.87 10.63 -24.92
C PHE A 206 -2.33 10.44 -26.36
N ALA A 207 -2.91 11.46 -27.00
CA ALA A 207 -3.45 11.34 -28.35
C ALA A 207 -2.39 10.84 -29.36
N GLU A 208 -1.18 11.39 -29.34
CA GLU A 208 -0.09 10.95 -30.23
C GLU A 208 0.30 9.49 -29.98
N HIS A 209 0.35 9.07 -28.72
CA HIS A 209 0.70 7.71 -28.33
C HIS A 209 -0.37 6.68 -28.75
N VAL A 210 -1.64 7.05 -28.59
CA VAL A 210 -2.79 6.23 -29.02
C VAL A 210 -2.85 6.14 -30.55
N GLU A 211 -2.62 7.22 -31.28
CA GLU A 211 -2.58 7.19 -32.75
C GLU A 211 -1.40 6.37 -33.27
N LYS A 212 -0.22 6.45 -32.64
CA LYS A 212 0.93 5.58 -32.96
C LYS A 212 0.57 4.11 -32.77
N LEU A 213 -0.14 3.76 -31.70
CA LEU A 213 -0.61 2.39 -31.46
C LEU A 213 -1.64 1.95 -32.51
N LYS A 214 -2.63 2.79 -32.83
CA LYS A 214 -3.63 2.49 -33.89
C LYS A 214 -2.96 2.25 -35.24
N ALA A 215 -1.98 3.06 -35.61
CA ALA A 215 -1.22 2.87 -36.84
C ALA A 215 -0.47 1.52 -36.84
N ALA A 216 0.11 1.12 -35.71
CA ALA A 216 0.75 -0.19 -35.57
C ALA A 216 -0.25 -1.35 -35.70
N ILE A 217 -1.42 -1.26 -35.07
CA ILE A 217 -2.51 -2.25 -35.19
C ILE A 217 -2.97 -2.37 -36.66
N ALA A 218 -3.12 -1.24 -37.36
CA ALA A 218 -3.51 -1.24 -38.76
C ALA A 218 -2.44 -1.86 -39.68
N ALA A 219 -1.16 -1.68 -39.36
CA ALA A 219 -0.05 -2.26 -40.12
C ALA A 219 0.12 -3.77 -39.89
N GLN A 220 -0.27 -4.27 -38.70
CA GLN A 220 -0.22 -5.69 -38.32
C GLN A 220 -1.61 -6.20 -37.91
N PRO A 221 -2.51 -6.48 -38.87
CA PRO A 221 -3.90 -6.86 -38.58
C PRO A 221 -4.05 -8.25 -37.95
N LYS A 222 -2.97 -9.03 -37.84
CA LYS A 222 -2.93 -10.34 -37.18
C LYS A 222 -1.74 -10.40 -36.20
N PRO A 223 -1.92 -11.01 -35.01
CA PRO A 223 -3.18 -11.56 -34.48
C PRO A 223 -4.22 -10.45 -34.21
N HIS A 224 -5.49 -10.76 -34.39
CA HIS A 224 -6.57 -9.85 -33.99
C HIS A 224 -6.63 -9.76 -32.46
N ILE A 225 -6.87 -8.58 -31.90
CA ILE A 225 -7.05 -8.41 -30.45
C ILE A 225 -8.54 -8.20 -30.18
N PRO A 226 -9.26 -9.23 -29.71
CA PRO A 226 -10.71 -9.15 -29.52
C PRO A 226 -11.11 -8.34 -28.29
N SER A 227 -10.24 -8.25 -27.28
CA SER A 227 -10.50 -7.54 -26.04
C SER A 227 -9.20 -7.14 -25.33
N LEU A 228 -9.31 -6.09 -24.52
CA LEU A 228 -8.33 -5.65 -23.53
C LEU A 228 -8.97 -5.73 -22.14
N THR A 229 -8.39 -6.52 -21.25
CA THR A 229 -8.85 -6.64 -19.86
C THR A 229 -7.75 -6.17 -18.93
N LEU A 230 -8.07 -5.24 -18.02
CA LEU A 230 -7.16 -4.78 -16.99
C LEU A 230 -7.58 -5.30 -15.61
N SER A 231 -6.60 -5.64 -14.79
CA SER A 231 -6.77 -5.95 -13.37
C SER A 231 -5.78 -5.11 -12.59
N VAL A 232 -6.28 -4.24 -11.71
CA VAL A 232 -5.46 -3.23 -11.04
C VAL A 232 -5.48 -3.49 -9.55
N PHE A 233 -4.29 -3.55 -8.95
CA PHE A 233 -4.13 -3.76 -7.52
C PHE A 233 -3.28 -2.65 -6.92
N GLY A 234 -3.56 -2.29 -5.67
CA GLY A 234 -2.64 -1.43 -4.94
C GLY A 234 -2.78 -1.44 -3.42
N PHE A 235 -1.76 -0.95 -2.74
CA PHE A 235 -1.73 -0.81 -1.28
C PHE A 235 -1.32 0.61 -0.90
N SER A 236 -1.92 1.21 0.14
CA SER A 236 -1.49 2.49 0.69
C SER A 236 -1.58 3.63 -0.35
N ARG A 237 -0.47 4.33 -0.62
CA ARG A 237 -0.35 5.28 -1.73
C ARG A 237 -0.38 4.61 -3.10
N GLY A 238 0.12 3.38 -3.22
CA GLY A 238 -0.06 2.57 -4.42
C GLY A 238 -1.53 2.26 -4.71
N ALA A 239 -2.37 2.11 -3.68
CA ALA A 239 -3.83 2.02 -3.88
C ALA A 239 -4.41 3.34 -4.43
N ALA A 240 -3.89 4.49 -3.99
CA ALA A 240 -4.28 5.78 -4.57
C ALA A 240 -3.81 5.93 -6.02
N GLU A 241 -2.59 5.49 -6.32
CA GLU A 241 -2.06 5.44 -7.69
C GLU A 241 -2.91 4.50 -8.58
N ALA A 242 -3.35 3.35 -8.06
CA ALA A 242 -4.24 2.42 -8.75
C ALA A 242 -5.60 3.05 -9.09
N VAL A 243 -6.22 3.76 -8.14
CA VAL A 243 -7.49 4.46 -8.38
C VAL A 243 -7.31 5.58 -9.40
N ALA A 244 -6.25 6.38 -9.27
CA ALA A 244 -5.94 7.44 -10.22
C ALA A 244 -5.63 6.89 -11.62
N PHE A 245 -4.94 5.75 -11.71
CA PHE A 245 -4.73 5.02 -12.95
C PHE A 245 -6.07 4.67 -13.61
N CYS A 246 -7.04 4.14 -12.87
CA CYS A 246 -8.36 3.81 -13.43
C CYS A 246 -9.07 5.03 -14.02
N GLN A 247 -9.03 6.18 -13.32
CA GLN A 247 -9.66 7.42 -13.78
C GLN A 247 -8.95 7.98 -15.02
N LEU A 248 -7.62 8.07 -14.99
CA LEU A 248 -6.84 8.56 -16.12
C LEU A 248 -6.96 7.64 -17.34
N PHE A 249 -6.99 6.32 -17.14
CA PHE A 249 -7.24 5.38 -18.23
C PHE A 249 -8.64 5.55 -18.84
N ALA A 250 -9.66 5.78 -18.00
CA ALA A 250 -11.04 6.05 -18.47
C ALA A 250 -11.12 7.29 -19.38
N ASP A 251 -10.32 8.32 -19.10
CA ASP A 251 -10.24 9.54 -19.93
C ASP A 251 -9.68 9.29 -21.36
N LEU A 252 -9.08 8.12 -21.60
CA LEU A 252 -8.56 7.70 -22.90
C LEU A 252 -9.55 6.85 -23.70
N LEU A 253 -10.71 6.51 -23.14
CA LEU A 253 -11.67 5.58 -23.75
C LEU A 253 -12.68 6.27 -24.69
N THR A 254 -13.12 5.53 -25.70
CA THR A 254 -14.10 5.98 -26.70
C THR A 254 -15.19 4.92 -26.96
N PRO A 255 -16.49 5.28 -26.97
CA PRO A 255 -17.03 6.54 -26.47
C PRO A 255 -16.76 6.70 -24.96
N ARG A 256 -16.75 7.94 -24.47
CA ARG A 256 -16.51 8.24 -23.05
C ARG A 256 -17.60 7.68 -22.14
N GLU A 257 -18.81 7.53 -22.68
CA GLU A 257 -19.98 6.95 -22.01
C GLU A 257 -20.63 5.93 -22.96
N GLY A 258 -21.15 4.84 -22.40
CA GLY A 258 -21.79 3.75 -23.17
C GLY A 258 -21.47 2.38 -22.57
N GLU A 259 -22.24 1.36 -22.97
CA GLU A 259 -22.09 -0.01 -22.44
C GLU A 259 -20.78 -0.68 -22.91
N VAL A 260 -20.26 -0.31 -24.08
CA VAL A 260 -18.99 -0.83 -24.61
C VAL A 260 -18.04 0.33 -24.88
N GLN A 261 -16.98 0.41 -24.07
CA GLN A 261 -15.90 1.38 -24.23
C GLN A 261 -14.72 0.74 -24.94
N ASN A 262 -13.98 1.52 -25.74
CA ASN A 262 -12.85 1.05 -26.51
C ASN A 262 -11.59 1.87 -26.20
N PHE A 263 -10.45 1.19 -26.14
CA PHE A 263 -9.13 1.80 -26.13
C PHE A 263 -8.41 1.47 -27.44
N ALA A 264 -7.99 2.49 -28.19
CA ALA A 264 -7.38 2.32 -29.52
C ALA A 264 -8.17 1.42 -30.50
N GLY A 265 -9.51 1.41 -30.38
CA GLY A 265 -10.41 0.58 -31.20
C GLY A 265 -10.61 -0.85 -30.70
N ILE A 266 -10.06 -1.20 -29.54
CA ILE A 266 -10.20 -2.51 -28.89
C ILE A 266 -11.20 -2.39 -27.73
N PRO A 267 -12.24 -3.24 -27.64
CA PRO A 267 -13.15 -3.27 -26.50
C PRO A 267 -12.39 -3.50 -25.19
N VAL A 268 -12.70 -2.70 -24.16
CA VAL A 268 -11.95 -2.73 -22.90
C VAL A 268 -12.81 -2.78 -21.65
N SER A 269 -12.32 -3.50 -20.64
CA SER A 269 -12.83 -3.49 -19.27
C SER A 269 -11.69 -3.46 -18.25
N ILE A 270 -11.95 -2.85 -17.10
CA ILE A 270 -11.18 -3.08 -15.87
C ILE A 270 -12.03 -4.04 -15.04
N ASP A 271 -11.72 -5.33 -15.09
CA ASP A 271 -12.57 -6.36 -14.49
C ASP A 271 -12.53 -6.32 -12.95
N PHE A 272 -11.40 -5.86 -12.40
CA PHE A 272 -11.22 -5.78 -10.96
C PHE A 272 -10.26 -4.68 -10.53
N LEU A 273 -10.66 -3.91 -9.52
CA LEU A 273 -9.81 -3.02 -8.73
C LEU A 273 -9.70 -3.56 -7.30
N GLY A 274 -8.55 -4.11 -6.93
CA GLY A 274 -8.29 -4.65 -5.59
C GLY A 274 -7.35 -3.75 -4.79
N VAL A 275 -7.85 -3.08 -3.76
CA VAL A 275 -7.05 -2.13 -2.98
C VAL A 275 -7.00 -2.47 -1.49
N PHE A 276 -5.82 -2.27 -0.89
CA PHE A 276 -5.58 -2.39 0.54
C PHE A 276 -5.34 -1.00 1.14
N ASP A 277 -6.16 -0.66 2.12
CA ASP A 277 -6.06 0.52 3.00
C ASP A 277 -5.58 1.78 2.28
N THR A 278 -6.43 2.31 1.39
CA THR A 278 -6.10 3.41 0.48
C THR A 278 -5.74 4.67 1.25
N VAL A 279 -4.54 5.22 1.02
CA VAL A 279 -4.07 6.46 1.67
C VAL A 279 -3.74 7.48 0.60
N ALA A 280 -4.64 8.45 0.42
CA ALA A 280 -4.43 9.52 -0.55
C ALA A 280 -3.45 10.58 -0.03
N THR A 281 -3.44 10.84 1.29
CA THR A 281 -2.94 12.05 1.98
C THR A 281 -2.25 13.06 1.06
N VAL A 282 -3.13 13.81 0.39
CA VAL A 282 -2.91 14.85 -0.60
C VAL A 282 -2.97 16.18 0.13
N GLY A 283 -1.89 16.97 0.10
CA GLY A 283 -1.89 18.31 0.68
C GLY A 283 -1.98 18.31 2.21
N SER A 284 -0.84 18.54 2.86
CA SER A 284 -0.70 18.68 4.31
C SER A 284 -1.21 17.45 5.09
N SER A 285 -0.29 16.59 5.55
CA SER A 285 -0.64 15.72 6.67
C SER A 285 -1.28 16.59 7.75
N ALA A 286 -2.30 16.12 8.46
CA ALA A 286 -2.91 16.95 9.49
C ALA A 286 -1.89 17.37 10.58
N SER A 287 -0.72 16.72 10.66
CA SER A 287 0.48 17.25 11.30
C SER A 287 1.10 18.46 10.59
N VAL A 288 1.50 18.39 9.31
CA VAL A 288 2.10 19.52 8.57
C VAL A 288 1.15 20.71 8.43
N ALA A 289 -0.16 20.46 8.21
CA ALA A 289 -1.20 21.50 8.16
C ALA A 289 -1.32 22.27 9.47
N LYS A 290 -1.04 21.60 10.60
CA LYS A 290 -1.15 22.16 11.95
C LYS A 290 0.17 22.67 12.51
N THR A 291 1.32 22.19 12.03
CA THR A 291 2.65 22.57 12.54
C THR A 291 3.41 23.55 11.64
N THR A 292 2.95 23.80 10.42
CA THR A 292 3.67 24.64 9.46
C THR A 292 2.74 25.71 8.89
N ILE A 293 3.03 26.98 9.16
CA ILE A 293 2.40 28.14 8.53
C ILE A 293 2.96 28.27 7.11
N ALA A 294 2.64 27.34 6.22
CA ALA A 294 2.99 27.41 4.80
C ALA A 294 1.72 27.60 3.95
N PRO A 295 1.69 28.53 2.98
CA PRO A 295 0.54 28.73 2.11
C PRO A 295 0.18 27.45 1.34
N GLY A 296 -1.11 27.10 1.30
CA GLY A 296 -1.62 25.91 0.59
C GLY A 296 -1.28 25.84 -0.90
N ALA A 297 -0.90 26.98 -1.52
CA ALA A 297 -0.47 27.08 -2.91
C ALA A 297 0.91 26.46 -3.22
N MET A 298 1.66 25.97 -2.21
CA MET A 298 2.92 25.25 -2.44
C MET A 298 2.71 23.73 -2.64
N PHE A 299 1.48 23.25 -2.49
CA PHE A 299 1.12 21.82 -2.50
C PHE A 299 0.19 21.42 -3.67
N ASP A 300 -0.16 22.34 -4.57
CA ASP A 300 -1.19 22.16 -5.59
C ASP A 300 -0.72 21.36 -6.83
N GLY A 301 0.56 21.42 -7.20
CA GLY A 301 1.08 20.76 -8.40
C GLY A 301 1.46 19.28 -8.25
N HIS A 302 1.99 18.85 -7.11
CA HIS A 302 2.59 17.51 -6.96
C HIS A 302 1.59 16.34 -6.83
N TRP A 303 0.30 16.66 -6.87
CA TRP A 303 -0.74 15.84 -6.26
C TRP A 303 -2.08 15.87 -7.00
N ALA A 304 -2.14 16.52 -8.17
CA ALA A 304 -3.37 16.67 -8.92
C ALA A 304 -4.08 15.34 -9.21
N TRP A 305 -3.31 14.26 -9.40
CA TRP A 305 -3.82 12.91 -9.60
C TRP A 305 -4.54 12.32 -8.40
N ALA A 306 -4.25 12.76 -7.19
CA ALA A 306 -4.90 12.21 -6.02
C ALA A 306 -6.29 12.82 -5.77
N ASN A 307 -6.61 13.95 -6.42
CA ASN A 307 -7.99 14.45 -6.50
C ASN A 307 -8.91 13.50 -7.29
N GLU A 308 -8.34 12.60 -8.10
CA GLU A 308 -9.09 11.60 -8.84
C GLU A 308 -9.80 10.60 -7.92
N LEU A 309 -9.29 10.40 -6.70
CA LEU A 309 -9.92 9.52 -5.69
C LEU A 309 -11.24 10.07 -5.16
N LEU A 310 -11.50 11.37 -5.31
CA LEU A 310 -12.74 12.00 -4.87
C LEU A 310 -13.89 11.74 -5.85
N LYS A 311 -13.59 11.27 -7.06
CA LYS A 311 -14.58 10.91 -8.08
C LYS A 311 -15.05 9.46 -7.85
N PRO A 312 -16.33 9.14 -8.13
CA PRO A 312 -16.77 7.75 -8.23
C PRO A 312 -15.93 6.98 -9.26
N LEU A 313 -15.66 5.71 -8.99
CA LEU A 313 -14.93 4.84 -9.93
C LEU A 313 -15.61 4.85 -11.31
N PRO A 314 -14.81 4.89 -12.39
CA PRO A 314 -15.33 5.06 -13.73
C PRO A 314 -16.09 3.80 -14.20
N PRO A 315 -17.04 3.93 -15.15
CA PRO A 315 -17.87 2.81 -15.61
C PRO A 315 -17.10 1.59 -16.16
N CYS A 316 -15.88 1.80 -16.65
CA CYS A 316 -15.00 0.72 -17.12
C CYS A 316 -14.57 -0.23 -15.99
N VAL A 317 -14.60 0.19 -14.72
CA VAL A 317 -14.37 -0.66 -13.55
C VAL A 317 -15.62 -1.49 -13.27
N GLN A 318 -15.52 -2.80 -13.45
CA GLN A 318 -16.67 -3.71 -13.33
C GLN A 318 -16.92 -4.18 -11.90
N ALA A 319 -15.87 -4.32 -11.10
CA ALA A 319 -15.93 -4.68 -9.70
C ALA A 319 -14.68 -4.18 -8.95
N GLY A 320 -14.77 -4.08 -7.64
CA GLY A 320 -13.62 -3.82 -6.80
C GLY A 320 -13.85 -4.24 -5.36
N LEU A 321 -12.74 -4.41 -4.65
CA LEU A 321 -12.69 -4.70 -3.22
C LEU A 321 -11.69 -3.76 -2.55
N HIS A 322 -12.10 -3.11 -1.47
CA HIS A 322 -11.26 -2.28 -0.62
C HIS A 322 -11.19 -2.89 0.78
N CYS A 323 -10.05 -3.48 1.12
CA CYS A 323 -9.76 -3.99 2.47
C CYS A 323 -9.23 -2.85 3.34
N ILE A 324 -9.96 -2.44 4.38
CA ILE A 324 -9.65 -1.26 5.20
C ILE A 324 -9.18 -1.69 6.60
N ALA A 325 -8.06 -1.13 7.08
CA ALA A 325 -7.55 -1.38 8.42
C ALA A 325 -8.40 -0.67 9.49
N THR A 326 -8.78 -1.40 10.55
CA THR A 326 -9.65 -0.84 11.60
C THR A 326 -8.92 -0.23 12.78
N HIS A 327 -7.61 -0.52 12.95
CA HIS A 327 -6.84 -0.08 14.11
C HIS A 327 -5.75 0.95 13.77
N GLU A 328 -5.64 1.35 12.50
CA GLU A 328 -4.70 2.40 12.08
C GLU A 328 -5.11 3.76 12.66
N GLN A 329 -4.20 4.37 13.43
CA GLN A 329 -4.46 5.60 14.19
C GLN A 329 -3.51 6.74 13.83
N ARG A 330 -2.51 6.49 12.98
CA ARG A 330 -1.57 7.53 12.57
C ARG A 330 -2.30 8.55 11.72
N MET A 331 -2.16 9.81 12.14
CA MET A 331 -2.74 10.97 11.49
C MET A 331 -2.28 11.15 10.02
N ASN A 332 -1.18 10.50 9.62
CA ASN A 332 -0.62 10.56 8.27
C ASN A 332 -1.18 9.51 7.31
N PHE A 333 -1.93 8.54 7.84
CA PHE A 333 -2.56 7.45 7.09
C PHE A 333 -4.09 7.48 7.23
N PRO A 334 -4.78 8.61 6.99
CA PRO A 334 -6.24 8.58 6.91
C PRO A 334 -6.68 7.74 5.71
N VAL A 335 -7.50 6.73 5.98
CA VAL A 335 -8.10 5.93 4.91
C VAL A 335 -8.97 6.83 4.03
N THR A 336 -8.79 6.71 2.72
CA THR A 336 -9.61 7.38 1.71
C THR A 336 -10.64 6.41 1.21
N ARG A 337 -11.91 6.69 1.53
CA ARG A 337 -13.03 5.86 1.11
C ARG A 337 -13.33 6.05 -0.37
N LEU A 338 -13.74 4.98 -1.02
CA LEU A 338 -14.00 4.94 -2.46
C LEU A 338 -15.50 4.77 -2.74
N THR A 339 -15.96 5.26 -3.89
CA THR A 339 -17.36 5.16 -4.31
C THR A 339 -17.47 4.62 -5.74
N GLY A 340 -18.61 4.03 -6.11
CA GLY A 340 -18.79 3.35 -7.40
C GLY A 340 -18.99 1.84 -7.24
N LYS A 341 -18.60 1.05 -8.23
CA LYS A 341 -18.69 -0.43 -8.19
C LYS A 341 -17.56 -1.05 -7.35
N ILE A 342 -17.52 -0.73 -6.06
CA ILE A 342 -16.52 -1.21 -5.10
C ILE A 342 -17.17 -1.61 -3.79
N GLU A 343 -16.78 -2.77 -3.27
CA GLU A 343 -17.11 -3.21 -1.92
C GLU A 343 -16.02 -2.75 -0.94
N GLU A 344 -16.40 -2.11 0.15
CA GLU A 344 -15.47 -1.76 1.23
C GLU A 344 -15.70 -2.70 2.41
N VAL A 345 -14.63 -3.30 2.94
CA VAL A 345 -14.70 -4.28 4.03
C VAL A 345 -13.67 -3.92 5.10
N TYR A 346 -14.08 -3.93 6.36
CA TYR A 346 -13.16 -3.76 7.47
C TYR A 346 -12.41 -5.05 7.78
N PHE A 347 -11.07 -4.94 7.84
CA PHE A 347 -10.15 -5.97 8.29
C PHE A 347 -9.45 -5.52 9.58
N PRO A 348 -9.51 -6.30 10.66
CA PRO A 348 -8.80 -6.04 11.90
C PRO A 348 -7.29 -6.00 11.70
N GLY A 349 -6.67 -4.96 12.24
CA GLY A 349 -5.22 -4.74 12.14
C GLY A 349 -4.90 -3.27 11.88
N VAL A 350 -3.60 -2.93 11.87
CA VAL A 350 -3.11 -1.64 11.38
C VAL A 350 -2.80 -1.70 9.87
N HIS A 351 -2.31 -0.61 9.28
CA HIS A 351 -2.10 -0.45 7.84
C HIS A 351 -1.46 -1.66 7.13
N SER A 352 -0.27 -2.09 7.57
CA SER A 352 0.46 -3.23 6.97
C SER A 352 0.02 -4.60 7.51
N ASP A 353 -0.82 -4.66 8.55
CA ASP A 353 -1.54 -5.90 8.89
C ASP A 353 -2.62 -6.22 7.85
N VAL A 354 -3.03 -5.24 7.03
CA VAL A 354 -4.00 -5.43 5.94
C VAL A 354 -3.30 -5.50 4.58
N GLY A 355 -2.37 -4.58 4.31
CA GLY A 355 -1.67 -4.53 3.03
C GLY A 355 -0.44 -5.44 2.92
N GLY A 356 0.02 -6.03 4.02
CA GLY A 356 1.33 -6.69 4.10
C GLY A 356 2.47 -5.66 4.19
N GLY A 357 3.68 -6.12 4.52
CA GLY A 357 4.84 -5.25 4.72
C GLY A 357 5.61 -5.49 6.02
N TYR A 358 5.00 -6.19 6.99
CA TYR A 358 5.68 -6.67 8.18
C TYR A 358 6.27 -8.06 7.93
N GLY A 359 7.53 -8.25 8.30
CA GLY A 359 8.17 -9.57 8.37
C GLY A 359 7.71 -10.36 9.61
N PRO A 360 7.70 -11.71 9.54
CA PRO A 360 7.42 -12.54 10.70
C PRO A 360 8.37 -12.25 11.87
N GLY A 361 7.79 -12.03 13.06
CA GLY A 361 8.55 -11.71 14.26
C GLY A 361 8.80 -10.21 14.48
N GLU A 362 8.50 -9.33 13.52
CA GLU A 362 8.56 -7.88 13.74
C GLU A 362 7.64 -7.46 14.90
N GLN A 363 8.14 -6.60 15.79
CA GLN A 363 7.50 -6.27 17.07
C GLN A 363 7.10 -7.50 17.93
N GLY A 364 7.71 -8.66 17.66
CA GLY A 364 7.36 -9.95 18.25
C GLY A 364 5.99 -10.49 17.84
N LYS A 365 5.44 -10.06 16.71
CA LYS A 365 4.15 -10.47 16.14
C LYS A 365 4.34 -11.52 15.05
N GLY A 366 3.31 -12.31 14.73
CA GLY A 366 3.37 -13.27 13.62
C GLY A 366 4.53 -14.26 13.69
N ARG A 367 4.90 -14.71 14.89
CA ARG A 367 6.14 -15.48 15.16
C ARG A 367 6.19 -16.89 14.52
N GLY A 368 5.13 -17.32 13.85
CA GLY A 368 5.02 -18.63 13.21
C GLY A 368 5.37 -18.64 11.71
N GLY A 369 6.14 -17.66 11.23
CA GLY A 369 6.45 -17.50 9.80
C GLY A 369 5.32 -16.84 9.01
N GLN A 370 5.33 -17.00 7.69
CA GLN A 370 4.37 -16.35 6.79
C GLN A 370 2.91 -16.62 7.19
N ALA A 371 2.59 -17.86 7.53
CA ALA A 371 1.24 -18.29 7.91
C ALA A 371 0.70 -17.66 9.21
N ALA A 372 1.56 -17.01 10.00
CA ALA A 372 1.18 -16.31 11.22
C ALA A 372 1.02 -14.79 11.02
N LEU A 373 1.26 -14.25 9.82
CA LEU A 373 1.02 -12.83 9.54
C LEU A 373 -0.47 -12.55 9.39
N LEU A 374 -0.95 -11.48 10.04
CA LEU A 374 -2.36 -11.09 9.96
C LEU A 374 -2.78 -10.71 8.52
N SER A 375 -1.85 -10.19 7.73
CA SER A 375 -2.03 -9.79 6.33
C SER A 375 -2.40 -10.92 5.38
N GLN A 376 -2.19 -12.17 5.79
CA GLN A 376 -2.55 -13.36 5.01
C GLN A 376 -4.06 -13.52 4.82
N ILE A 377 -4.84 -13.08 5.81
CA ILE A 377 -6.29 -13.16 5.76
C ILE A 377 -6.85 -12.24 4.66
N PRO A 378 -6.61 -10.91 4.66
CA PRO A 378 -7.05 -10.05 3.58
C PRO A 378 -6.45 -10.43 2.22
N LEU A 379 -5.23 -10.95 2.17
CA LEU A 379 -4.63 -11.49 0.93
C LEU A 379 -5.48 -12.61 0.32
N ALA A 380 -5.81 -13.64 1.11
CA ALA A 380 -6.59 -14.78 0.62
C ALA A 380 -8.00 -14.37 0.19
N HIS A 381 -8.64 -13.43 0.92
CA HIS A 381 -9.91 -12.85 0.50
C HIS A 381 -9.79 -12.08 -0.81
N MET A 382 -8.78 -11.21 -0.96
CA MET A 382 -8.54 -10.45 -2.20
C MET A 382 -8.29 -11.36 -3.40
N PHE A 383 -7.46 -12.39 -3.23
CA PHE A 383 -7.17 -13.38 -4.27
C PHE A 383 -8.44 -14.12 -4.71
N LYS A 384 -9.26 -14.56 -3.75
CA LYS A 384 -10.52 -15.25 -4.04
C LYS A 384 -11.49 -14.35 -4.79
N GLU A 385 -11.72 -13.14 -4.30
CA GLU A 385 -12.64 -12.20 -4.95
C GLU A 385 -12.16 -11.81 -6.35
N ALA A 386 -10.87 -11.51 -6.52
CA ALA A 386 -10.30 -11.22 -7.83
C ALA A 386 -10.56 -12.35 -8.85
N ARG A 387 -10.34 -13.61 -8.46
CA ARG A 387 -10.60 -14.77 -9.34
C ARG A 387 -12.07 -14.95 -9.66
N LEU A 388 -12.95 -14.77 -8.67
CA LEU A 388 -14.41 -14.81 -8.88
C LEU A 388 -14.89 -13.71 -9.84
N LYS A 389 -14.13 -12.62 -10.01
CA LYS A 389 -14.38 -11.55 -10.98
C LYS A 389 -13.61 -11.72 -12.30
N GLY A 390 -12.95 -12.85 -12.52
CA GLY A 390 -12.31 -13.18 -13.80
C GLY A 390 -10.85 -12.71 -13.92
N VAL A 391 -10.23 -12.22 -12.85
CA VAL A 391 -8.79 -11.94 -12.85
C VAL A 391 -8.05 -13.27 -13.04
N PRO A 392 -7.12 -13.37 -14.02
CA PRO A 392 -6.46 -14.62 -14.36
C PRO A 392 -5.31 -14.95 -13.38
N LEU A 393 -5.55 -14.91 -12.07
CA LEU A 393 -4.58 -15.36 -11.08
C LEU A 393 -4.40 -16.88 -11.19
N ILE A 394 -3.16 -17.34 -11.12
CA ILE A 394 -2.79 -18.76 -11.13
C ILE A 394 -3.52 -19.45 -9.97
N PRO A 395 -4.19 -20.59 -10.21
CA PRO A 395 -4.87 -21.31 -9.14
C PRO A 395 -3.92 -21.64 -7.99
N PHE A 396 -4.39 -21.53 -6.74
CA PHE A 396 -3.56 -21.75 -5.56
C PHE A 396 -2.78 -23.08 -5.60
N SER A 397 -3.43 -24.17 -6.03
CA SER A 397 -2.81 -25.49 -6.18
C SER A 397 -1.75 -25.59 -7.29
N GLU A 398 -1.67 -24.60 -8.17
CA GLU A 398 -0.74 -24.51 -9.31
C GLU A 398 0.38 -23.48 -9.08
N LEU A 399 0.32 -22.69 -8.00
CA LEU A 399 1.40 -21.79 -7.61
C LEU A 399 2.66 -22.57 -7.24
N GLU A 400 3.83 -21.96 -7.39
CA GLU A 400 5.05 -22.50 -6.81
C GLU A 400 4.90 -22.65 -5.30
N LEU A 401 5.56 -23.66 -4.70
CA LEU A 401 5.42 -23.95 -3.26
C LEU A 401 5.72 -22.73 -2.39
N ARG A 402 6.75 -21.96 -2.74
CA ARG A 402 7.11 -20.72 -2.04
C ARG A 402 5.98 -19.69 -2.07
N ASP A 403 5.29 -19.55 -3.21
CA ASP A 403 4.16 -18.65 -3.33
C ASP A 403 2.93 -19.22 -2.62
N GLN A 404 2.73 -20.54 -2.56
CA GLN A 404 1.67 -21.13 -1.74
C GLN A 404 1.86 -20.82 -0.25
N ASP A 405 3.09 -20.89 0.25
CA ASP A 405 3.44 -20.52 1.63
C ASP A 405 3.06 -19.05 1.94
N ASP A 406 3.22 -18.17 0.96
CA ASP A 406 2.81 -16.76 1.02
C ASP A 406 1.29 -16.56 1.08
N PHE A 407 0.45 -17.59 0.92
CA PHE A 407 -1.01 -17.52 1.13
C PHE A 407 -1.48 -18.31 2.35
N GLN A 408 -0.60 -19.07 3.01
CA GLN A 408 -0.99 -19.90 4.14
C GLN A 408 -1.52 -19.06 5.31
N VAL A 409 -2.42 -19.66 6.09
CA VAL A 409 -2.91 -19.15 7.36
C VAL A 409 -2.79 -20.27 8.38
N SER A 410 -2.17 -19.99 9.52
CA SER A 410 -2.01 -20.95 10.61
C SER A 410 -3.34 -21.20 11.33
N GLN A 411 -3.51 -22.40 11.87
CA GLN A 411 -4.70 -22.75 12.64
C GLN A 411 -4.88 -21.83 13.86
N GLU A 412 -3.77 -21.44 14.49
CA GLU A 412 -3.75 -20.55 15.64
C GLU A 412 -4.22 -19.14 15.29
N LEU A 413 -3.79 -18.60 14.14
CA LEU A 413 -4.27 -17.32 13.63
C LEU A 413 -5.75 -17.40 13.28
N ALA A 414 -6.17 -18.46 12.58
CA ALA A 414 -7.57 -18.68 12.22
C ALA A 414 -8.48 -18.71 13.46
N LYS A 415 -8.08 -19.43 14.52
CA LYS A 415 -8.82 -19.48 15.78
C LYS A 415 -8.90 -18.11 16.47
N ALA A 416 -7.80 -17.36 16.49
CA ALA A 416 -7.78 -16.02 17.10
C ALA A 416 -8.66 -15.03 16.31
N TRP A 417 -8.65 -15.12 14.98
CA TRP A 417 -9.51 -14.36 14.09
C TRP A 417 -11.00 -14.63 14.36
N GLU A 418 -11.40 -15.90 14.39
CA GLU A 418 -12.80 -16.27 14.63
C GLU A 418 -13.29 -15.86 16.03
N ALA A 419 -12.42 -15.95 17.04
CA ALA A 419 -12.74 -15.43 18.37
C ALA A 419 -12.93 -13.91 18.36
N TYR A 420 -12.07 -13.18 17.64
CA TYR A 420 -12.18 -11.73 17.47
C TYR A 420 -13.49 -11.35 16.76
N THR A 421 -13.80 -11.96 15.62
CA THR A 421 -14.97 -11.62 14.82
C THR A 421 -16.28 -12.03 15.50
N ALA A 422 -16.27 -13.09 16.32
CA ALA A 422 -17.40 -13.42 17.18
C ALA A 422 -17.68 -12.32 18.23
N GLU A 423 -16.63 -11.75 18.84
CA GLU A 423 -16.75 -10.66 19.83
C GLU A 423 -17.27 -9.35 19.20
N LEU A 424 -17.12 -9.16 17.88
CA LEU A 424 -17.78 -8.06 17.16
C LEU A 424 -19.31 -8.18 17.14
N ASN A 425 -19.87 -9.37 17.42
CA ASN A 425 -21.31 -9.62 17.53
C ASN A 425 -22.13 -9.06 16.35
N LYS A 426 -21.73 -9.44 15.12
CA LYS A 426 -22.34 -9.00 13.84
C LYS A 426 -22.32 -7.48 13.62
N GLN A 427 -21.37 -6.78 14.23
CA GLN A 427 -21.18 -5.34 14.04
C GLN A 427 -19.80 -5.03 13.45
N GLY A 428 -19.23 -5.96 12.67
CA GLY A 428 -17.95 -5.76 11.99
C GLY A 428 -17.97 -4.68 10.89
N ALA A 429 -19.14 -4.13 10.57
CA ALA A 429 -19.25 -2.94 9.72
C ALA A 429 -19.07 -1.62 10.50
N LEU A 430 -18.95 -1.65 11.84
CA LEU A 430 -18.81 -0.47 12.69
C LEU A 430 -17.38 -0.33 13.20
N LEU A 431 -16.66 0.70 12.74
CA LEU A 431 -15.31 1.01 13.21
C LEU A 431 -15.23 1.16 14.75
N SER A 432 -16.26 1.76 15.36
CA SER A 432 -16.34 1.90 16.81
C SER A 432 -16.32 0.57 17.55
N LYS A 433 -16.82 -0.52 16.95
CA LYS A 433 -16.76 -1.85 17.57
C LYS A 433 -15.38 -2.48 17.52
N HIS A 434 -14.66 -2.31 16.43
CA HIS A 434 -13.25 -2.70 16.37
C HIS A 434 -12.41 -1.92 17.40
N MET A 435 -12.63 -0.60 17.47
CA MET A 435 -11.90 0.27 18.39
C MET A 435 -12.28 0.02 19.86
N GLU A 436 -13.51 -0.37 20.16
CA GLU A 436 -13.91 -0.82 21.51
C GLU A 436 -13.04 -1.99 21.98
N LEU A 437 -12.88 -3.02 21.14
CA LEU A 437 -12.04 -4.18 21.47
C LEU A 437 -10.57 -3.78 21.62
N TYR A 438 -10.06 -2.93 20.73
CA TYR A 438 -8.69 -2.42 20.81
C TYR A 438 -8.45 -1.64 22.10
N TYR A 439 -9.35 -0.74 22.50
CA TYR A 439 -9.21 0.04 23.73
C TYR A 439 -9.35 -0.82 24.99
N ARG A 440 -10.24 -1.82 25.01
CA ARG A 440 -10.31 -2.80 26.11
C ARG A 440 -8.98 -3.55 26.27
N TRP A 441 -8.34 -3.96 25.17
CA TRP A 441 -7.02 -4.58 25.19
C TRP A 441 -5.93 -3.61 25.68
N ARG A 442 -5.87 -2.39 25.11
CA ARG A 442 -4.91 -1.36 25.54
C ARG A 442 -5.05 -1.02 27.02
N ALA A 443 -6.26 -0.92 27.56
CA ALA A 443 -6.49 -0.62 28.97
C ALA A 443 -5.79 -1.61 29.91
N VAL A 444 -5.74 -2.89 29.51
CA VAL A 444 -4.97 -3.93 30.24
C VAL A 444 -3.47 -3.80 29.98
N ARG A 445 -3.06 -3.59 28.71
CA ARG A 445 -1.65 -3.59 28.30
C ARG A 445 -0.88 -2.32 28.64
N VAL A 446 -1.54 -1.20 28.90
CA VAL A 446 -0.89 0.03 29.41
C VAL A 446 0.02 -0.28 30.60
N LYS A 447 -0.36 -1.22 31.47
CA LYS A 447 0.43 -1.63 32.65
C LYS A 447 1.19 -2.95 32.50
N THR A 448 0.86 -3.76 31.50
CA THR A 448 1.31 -5.16 31.41
C THR A 448 1.96 -5.54 30.07
N LEU A 449 2.15 -4.58 29.16
CA LEU A 449 2.72 -4.84 27.83
C LEU A 449 4.07 -5.57 27.91
N GLU A 450 4.96 -5.14 28.79
CA GLU A 450 6.31 -5.73 28.93
C GLU A 450 6.30 -7.20 29.40
N ALA A 451 5.19 -7.64 29.99
CA ALA A 451 5.04 -9.01 30.45
C ALA A 451 4.63 -9.98 29.32
N THR A 452 4.14 -9.48 28.17
CA THR A 452 3.66 -10.31 27.07
C THR A 452 4.80 -11.06 26.39
N THR A 453 4.47 -12.22 25.81
CA THR A 453 5.42 -13.01 25.04
C THR A 453 5.90 -12.26 23.80
N SER A 454 5.00 -11.52 23.13
CA SER A 454 5.36 -10.72 21.95
C SER A 454 6.38 -9.64 22.29
N PHE A 455 6.18 -8.88 23.36
CA PHE A 455 7.13 -7.83 23.75
C PHE A 455 8.50 -8.42 24.07
N LYS A 456 8.55 -9.54 24.79
CA LYS A 456 9.82 -10.23 25.11
C LYS A 456 10.52 -10.78 23.87
N ALA A 457 9.77 -11.19 22.86
CA ALA A 457 10.31 -11.72 21.61
C ALA A 457 10.81 -10.62 20.65
N ALA A 458 10.24 -9.42 20.71
CA ALA A 458 10.66 -8.26 19.92
C ALA A 458 12.14 -7.92 20.15
N ASN A 459 12.80 -7.34 19.14
CA ASN A 459 14.21 -6.94 19.27
C ASN A 459 14.39 -5.73 20.20
N ALA A 460 15.65 -5.38 20.51
CA ALA A 460 15.93 -4.33 21.50
C ALA A 460 15.37 -2.95 21.11
N GLN A 461 15.43 -2.58 19.83
CA GLN A 461 14.90 -1.31 19.34
C GLN A 461 13.37 -1.32 19.42
N GLU A 462 12.73 -2.38 18.92
CA GLU A 462 11.28 -2.52 18.93
C GLU A 462 10.70 -2.52 20.35
N ARG A 463 11.38 -3.13 21.33
CA ARG A 463 10.98 -3.08 22.74
C ARG A 463 11.01 -1.65 23.29
N GLU A 464 12.01 -0.86 22.92
CA GLU A 464 12.04 0.55 23.31
C GLU A 464 10.93 1.35 22.63
N ASP A 465 10.69 1.12 21.34
CA ASP A 465 9.63 1.81 20.59
C ASP A 465 8.24 1.49 21.16
N LEU A 466 7.96 0.20 21.39
CA LEU A 466 6.72 -0.27 22.01
C LEU A 466 6.56 0.25 23.44
N GLY A 467 7.63 0.16 24.25
CA GLY A 467 7.62 0.58 25.65
C GLY A 467 7.46 2.09 25.80
N SER A 468 8.19 2.88 25.01
CA SER A 468 8.11 4.33 25.01
C SER A 468 6.73 4.83 24.57
N TYR A 469 6.17 4.25 23.50
CA TYR A 469 4.83 4.61 23.06
C TYR A 469 3.75 4.20 24.08
N ASN A 470 3.91 3.05 24.74
CA ASN A 470 3.00 2.63 25.79
C ASN A 470 3.06 3.56 27.03
N ARG A 471 4.25 4.08 27.38
CA ARG A 471 4.40 5.13 28.41
C ARG A 471 3.75 6.44 27.98
N LEU A 472 3.88 6.82 26.70
CA LEU A 472 3.23 8.00 26.12
C LEU A 472 1.70 7.93 26.24
N LEU A 473 1.11 6.78 25.88
CA LEU A 473 -0.32 6.53 26.05
C LEU A 473 -0.74 6.67 27.52
N ALA A 474 0.06 6.19 28.47
CA ALA A 474 -0.24 6.34 29.90
C ALA A 474 -0.34 7.83 30.30
N GLY A 475 0.59 8.67 29.82
CA GLY A 475 0.54 10.11 30.02
C GLY A 475 -0.62 10.79 29.29
N ASP A 476 -0.97 10.35 28.08
CA ASP A 476 -2.14 10.85 27.35
C ASP A 476 -3.44 10.59 28.12
N LEU A 477 -3.58 9.42 28.75
CA LEU A 477 -4.72 9.11 29.61
C LEU A 477 -4.78 10.00 30.86
N GLU A 478 -3.63 10.37 31.45
CA GLU A 478 -3.59 11.37 32.52
C GLU A 478 -4.07 12.74 32.03
N ALA A 479 -3.63 13.18 30.86
CA ALA A 479 -4.06 14.43 30.25
C ALA A 479 -5.58 14.45 29.97
N LEU A 480 -6.13 13.34 29.45
CA LEU A 480 -7.57 13.20 29.22
C LEU A 480 -8.36 13.25 30.55
N ARG A 481 -7.88 12.57 31.61
CA ARG A 481 -8.51 12.62 32.94
C ARG A 481 -8.48 14.02 33.55
N ALA A 482 -7.35 14.74 33.42
CA ALA A 482 -7.24 16.13 33.88
C ALA A 482 -8.26 17.04 33.16
N ARG A 483 -8.38 16.91 31.83
CA ARG A 483 -9.36 17.64 31.02
C ARG A 483 -10.81 17.31 31.41
N LYS A 484 -11.13 16.06 31.74
CA LYS A 484 -12.46 15.62 32.23
C LYS A 484 -12.77 16.17 33.63
N ALA A 485 -11.76 16.28 34.49
CA ALA A 485 -11.91 16.74 35.87
C ALA A 485 -12.00 18.27 36.00
N PHE A 486 -11.49 19.02 35.02
CA PHE A 486 -11.46 20.49 35.04
C PHE A 486 -12.84 21.12 35.31
N ARG A 487 -12.86 22.16 36.13
CA ARG A 487 -14.03 23.00 36.40
C ARG A 487 -13.69 24.47 36.13
N HIS A 488 -14.67 25.23 35.63
CA HIS A 488 -14.49 26.67 35.41
C HIS A 488 -14.13 27.37 36.73
N GLY A 489 -12.94 28.00 36.76
CA GLY A 489 -12.40 28.67 37.94
C GLY A 489 -11.18 27.99 38.58
N ASP A 490 -10.80 26.79 38.13
CA ASP A 490 -9.53 26.16 38.54
C ASP A 490 -8.35 27.01 38.01
N GLU A 491 -7.59 27.63 38.92
CA GLU A 491 -6.39 28.40 38.58
C GLU A 491 -5.15 27.49 38.60
N GLY A 492 -4.63 27.12 37.43
CA GLY A 492 -3.37 26.38 37.33
C GLY A 492 -3.21 25.56 36.04
N GLN A 493 -1.96 25.40 35.60
CA GLN A 493 -1.62 24.50 34.49
C GLN A 493 -1.56 23.06 35.02
N PRO A 494 -2.29 22.08 34.44
CA PRO A 494 -2.33 20.71 34.94
C PRO A 494 -0.99 19.97 34.81
N PHE A 495 -0.10 20.42 33.95
CA PHE A 495 1.20 19.79 33.70
C PHE A 495 2.35 20.79 33.69
N SER A 496 3.56 20.30 33.95
CA SER A 496 4.81 21.04 33.86
C SER A 496 5.51 20.80 32.52
N ALA A 497 6.49 21.63 32.18
CA ALA A 497 7.30 21.43 30.97
C ALA A 497 8.03 20.07 30.93
N ARG A 498 8.27 19.43 32.08
CA ARG A 498 8.90 18.09 32.13
C ARG A 498 7.97 16.99 31.63
N ASP A 499 6.66 17.20 31.68
CA ASP A 499 5.65 16.22 31.27
C ASP A 499 5.56 16.06 29.75
N ILE A 500 6.14 16.98 28.97
CA ILE A 500 6.24 16.89 27.50
C ILE A 500 6.96 15.61 27.04
N ALA A 501 7.87 15.07 27.86
CA ALA A 501 8.58 13.82 27.53
C ALA A 501 7.72 12.55 27.67
N ARG A 502 6.56 12.63 28.35
CA ARG A 502 5.71 11.46 28.65
C ARG A 502 4.25 11.63 28.23
N ILE A 503 3.87 12.79 27.69
CA ILE A 503 2.54 13.08 27.16
C ILE A 503 2.72 13.52 25.70
N ASN A 504 1.87 13.01 24.80
CA ASN A 504 1.88 13.46 23.42
C ASN A 504 1.68 14.98 23.36
N HIS A 505 2.45 15.66 22.52
CA HIS A 505 2.41 17.13 22.41
C HIS A 505 1.00 17.68 22.21
N TRP A 506 0.14 16.97 21.45
CA TRP A 506 -1.23 17.38 21.22
C TRP A 506 -2.09 17.28 22.48
N GLN A 507 -1.96 16.20 23.24
CA GLN A 507 -2.71 16.01 24.48
C GLN A 507 -2.21 16.94 25.60
N TYR A 508 -0.90 17.16 25.68
CA TYR A 508 -0.30 18.17 26.56
C TYR A 508 -0.85 19.56 26.23
N TYR A 509 -0.79 19.98 24.97
CA TYR A 509 -1.33 21.28 24.53
C TYR A 509 -2.81 21.42 24.85
N ARG A 510 -3.63 20.41 24.52
CA ARG A 510 -5.07 20.43 24.81
C ARG A 510 -5.35 20.53 26.32
N ALA A 511 -4.56 19.87 27.15
CA ALA A 511 -4.72 19.93 28.60
C ALA A 511 -4.32 21.29 29.19
N GLN A 512 -3.20 21.86 28.77
CA GLN A 512 -2.74 23.20 29.21
C GLN A 512 -3.73 24.32 28.84
N ASN A 513 -4.48 24.13 27.75
CA ASN A 513 -5.52 25.05 27.28
C ASN A 513 -6.94 24.66 27.75
N HIS A 514 -7.06 23.66 28.64
CA HIS A 514 -8.34 23.20 29.20
C HIS A 514 -9.41 22.88 28.13
N ILE A 515 -8.98 22.37 26.96
CA ILE A 515 -9.89 22.02 25.88
C ILE A 515 -10.74 20.81 26.34
N PRO A 516 -12.08 20.87 26.33
CA PRO A 516 -12.92 19.77 26.78
C PRO A 516 -12.70 18.52 25.92
N LEU A 517 -13.04 17.35 26.47
CA LEU A 517 -13.02 16.11 25.69
C LEU A 517 -14.05 16.16 24.56
N ASP A 518 -13.69 15.70 23.37
CA ASP A 518 -14.67 15.40 22.33
C ASP A 518 -15.38 14.06 22.61
N GLU A 519 -16.42 13.73 21.83
CA GLU A 519 -17.24 12.53 22.05
C GLU A 519 -16.41 11.25 21.97
N TRP A 520 -15.44 11.19 21.05
CA TRP A 520 -14.59 10.01 20.89
C TRP A 520 -13.61 9.88 22.05
N GLU A 521 -12.97 10.97 22.47
CA GLU A 521 -12.09 11.00 23.64
C GLU A 521 -12.84 10.60 24.92
N ALA A 522 -14.05 11.11 25.12
CA ALA A 522 -14.88 10.79 26.28
C ALA A 522 -15.27 9.30 26.29
N TRP A 523 -15.68 8.76 25.15
CA TRP A 523 -16.03 7.35 24.99
C TRP A 523 -14.82 6.42 25.18
N ALA A 524 -13.68 6.72 24.55
CA ALA A 524 -12.46 5.95 24.70
C ALA A 524 -11.99 5.96 26.16
N LEU A 525 -11.93 7.14 26.80
CA LEU A 525 -11.50 7.26 28.20
C LEU A 525 -12.41 6.45 29.15
N ASP A 526 -13.72 6.41 28.92
CA ASP A 526 -14.63 5.58 29.71
C ASP A 526 -14.28 4.09 29.63
N ILE A 527 -13.91 3.59 28.45
CA ILE A 527 -13.43 2.20 28.29
C ILE A 527 -12.13 1.97 29.05
N PHE A 528 -11.20 2.93 29.04
CA PHE A 528 -9.93 2.83 29.77
C PHE A 528 -10.12 2.86 31.30
N ASP A 529 -11.09 3.64 31.80
CA ASP A 529 -11.41 3.75 33.22
C ASP A 529 -12.23 2.54 33.72
N HIS A 530 -13.06 1.96 32.84
CA HIS A 530 -13.96 0.84 33.16
C HIS A 530 -13.82 -0.34 32.17
N PRO A 531 -12.62 -0.93 32.02
CA PRO A 531 -12.39 -1.92 30.98
C PRO A 531 -13.14 -3.24 31.28
N LYS A 532 -13.99 -3.64 30.34
CA LYS A 532 -14.61 -4.98 30.36
C LYS A 532 -13.58 -6.01 29.89
N PRO A 533 -13.41 -7.15 30.58
CA PRO A 533 -12.45 -8.18 30.20
C PRO A 533 -12.76 -8.72 28.81
N LEU A 534 -11.72 -8.97 28.02
CA LEU A 534 -11.83 -9.63 26.72
C LEU A 534 -11.64 -11.14 26.86
N PRO A 535 -12.24 -11.97 25.99
CA PRO A 535 -11.93 -13.39 25.93
C PRO A 535 -10.41 -13.62 25.73
N PRO A 536 -9.80 -14.67 26.30
CA PRO A 536 -8.37 -14.92 26.20
C PRO A 536 -7.84 -14.99 24.75
N GLU A 537 -8.61 -15.59 23.83
CA GLU A 537 -8.21 -15.65 22.41
C GLU A 537 -8.28 -14.29 21.71
N VAL A 538 -9.16 -13.38 22.15
CA VAL A 538 -9.19 -11.99 21.63
C VAL A 538 -8.03 -11.18 22.20
N MET A 539 -7.64 -11.42 23.45
CA MET A 539 -6.40 -10.85 24.00
C MET A 539 -5.19 -11.34 23.21
N ARG A 540 -5.13 -12.65 22.92
CA ARG A 540 -4.09 -13.27 22.10
C ARG A 540 -4.06 -12.70 20.69
N PHE A 541 -5.22 -12.43 20.09
CA PHE A 541 -5.33 -11.81 18.78
C PHE A 541 -4.48 -10.52 18.70
N PHE A 542 -4.69 -9.60 19.65
CA PHE A 542 -3.92 -8.36 19.71
C PHE A 542 -2.46 -8.55 20.16
N ASP A 543 -2.23 -9.42 21.15
CA ASP A 543 -0.88 -9.65 21.68
C ASP A 543 0.05 -10.24 20.61
N ASP A 544 -0.42 -11.22 19.83
CA ASP A 544 0.42 -12.02 18.95
C ASP A 544 0.37 -11.62 17.47
N TYR A 545 -0.67 -10.93 16.99
CA TYR A 545 -0.86 -10.71 15.55
C TYR A 545 -1.05 -9.26 15.13
N VAL A 546 -1.59 -8.39 15.98
CA VAL A 546 -1.77 -6.96 15.66
C VAL A 546 -0.50 -6.18 16.01
N HIS A 547 0.08 -5.53 15.01
CA HIS A 547 1.22 -4.62 15.20
C HIS A 547 0.75 -3.28 15.79
N ASP A 548 1.66 -2.59 16.49
CA ASP A 548 1.43 -1.23 16.97
C ASP A 548 2.06 -0.26 15.96
N SER A 549 1.25 0.33 15.08
CA SER A 549 1.74 1.23 14.03
C SER A 549 2.25 2.56 14.57
N LEU A 550 1.92 2.92 15.81
CA LEU A 550 2.38 4.14 16.45
C LEU A 550 3.74 3.93 17.14
N ALA A 551 4.05 2.69 17.51
CA ALA A 551 5.38 2.27 17.93
C ALA A 551 6.25 1.95 16.70
N GLY A 552 7.27 2.76 16.43
CA GLY A 552 8.26 2.47 15.38
C GLY A 552 7.97 3.05 13.99
N PHE A 553 6.90 3.83 13.82
CA PHE A 553 6.72 4.62 12.59
C PHE A 553 7.34 6.02 12.70
N TYR A 554 8.21 6.34 11.75
CA TYR A 554 8.77 7.69 11.59
C TYR A 554 8.51 8.17 10.15
N MET A 555 7.87 9.34 9.98
CA MET A 555 7.61 9.93 8.66
C MET A 555 8.88 10.32 7.91
N ALA A 556 9.94 10.60 8.65
CA ALA A 556 11.26 10.98 8.18
C ALA A 556 12.29 10.51 9.21
N GLY A 557 13.48 10.14 8.76
CA GLY A 557 14.54 9.61 9.61
C GLY A 557 15.03 8.23 9.16
N GLU A 558 15.94 7.65 9.93
CA GLU A 558 16.67 6.44 9.57
C GLU A 558 15.86 5.14 9.77
N VAL A 559 14.75 4.99 9.04
CA VAL A 559 13.78 3.89 9.21
C VAL A 559 14.25 2.62 8.52
N THR A 560 14.76 2.71 7.30
CA THR A 560 15.25 1.55 6.56
C THR A 560 16.74 1.30 6.81
N GLU A 561 17.19 0.10 6.46
CA GLU A 561 18.61 -0.22 6.39
C GLU A 561 19.37 0.74 5.45
N TYR A 562 18.75 1.14 4.33
CA TYR A 562 19.30 2.14 3.43
C TYR A 562 19.44 3.51 4.11
N ASP A 563 18.41 3.99 4.82
CA ASP A 563 18.44 5.30 5.45
C ASP A 563 19.56 5.37 6.50
N LYS A 564 19.74 4.30 7.29
CA LYS A 564 20.83 4.16 8.26
C LYS A 564 22.20 4.26 7.57
N ARG A 565 22.39 3.57 6.45
CA ARG A 565 23.64 3.67 5.65
C ARG A 565 23.83 5.05 5.04
N ALA A 566 22.78 5.64 4.47
CA ALA A 566 22.82 6.97 3.88
C ALA A 566 23.19 8.02 4.92
N ARG A 567 22.65 7.89 6.14
CA ARG A 567 23.02 8.74 7.27
C ARG A 567 24.49 8.57 7.65
N ILE A 568 24.98 7.35 7.80
CA ILE A 568 26.39 7.09 8.09
C ILE A 568 27.29 7.69 7.00
N ALA A 569 26.95 7.49 5.72
CA ALA A 569 27.69 8.03 4.60
C ALA A 569 27.72 9.58 4.59
N SER A 570 26.66 10.24 5.06
CA SER A 570 26.61 11.71 5.17
C SER A 570 27.69 12.29 6.09
N PHE A 571 28.21 11.48 7.03
CA PHE A 571 29.25 11.89 7.96
C PHE A 571 30.69 11.77 7.42
N ALA A 572 30.87 11.27 6.18
CA ALA A 572 32.21 11.01 5.62
C ALA A 572 33.14 12.24 5.62
N ASN A 573 32.59 13.45 5.47
CA ASN A 573 33.36 14.70 5.47
C ASN A 573 33.41 15.40 6.84
N LYS A 574 32.48 15.07 7.75
CA LYS A 574 32.41 15.63 9.10
C LYS A 574 31.92 14.55 10.06
N PRO A 575 32.84 13.76 10.63
CA PRO A 575 32.49 12.69 11.57
C PRO A 575 31.75 13.25 12.79
N PRO A 576 30.75 12.53 13.33
CA PRO A 576 30.09 12.90 14.57
C PRO A 576 31.08 12.84 15.75
N GLU A 577 31.02 13.84 16.63
CA GLU A 577 32.00 14.03 17.71
C GLU A 577 31.74 13.15 18.94
N ASP A 578 30.46 12.81 19.22
CA ASP A 578 30.02 11.96 20.32
C ASP A 578 28.70 11.20 20.02
N GLY A 579 28.21 10.45 21.00
CA GLY A 579 26.89 9.81 20.94
C GLY A 579 26.77 8.53 20.10
N PHE A 580 25.52 8.19 19.75
CA PHE A 580 25.17 6.98 18.98
C PHE A 580 25.82 6.97 17.59
N TYR A 581 25.74 8.09 16.87
CA TYR A 581 26.22 8.19 15.50
C TYR A 581 27.74 8.06 15.37
N LYS A 582 28.51 8.46 16.39
CA LYS A 582 29.95 8.18 16.45
C LYS A 582 30.26 6.69 16.50
N ARG A 583 29.59 5.96 17.38
CA ARG A 583 29.80 4.50 17.50
C ARG A 583 29.40 3.78 16.21
N ALA A 584 28.28 4.17 15.60
CA ALA A 584 27.81 3.61 14.34
C ALA A 584 28.79 3.90 13.18
N TYR A 585 29.30 5.13 13.09
CA TYR A 585 30.28 5.54 12.09
C TYR A 585 31.63 4.80 12.26
N GLU A 586 32.14 4.69 13.49
CA GLU A 586 33.37 3.95 13.79
C GLU A 586 33.24 2.44 13.48
N LEU A 587 32.07 1.85 13.76
CA LEU A 587 31.79 0.44 13.44
C LEU A 587 31.71 0.20 11.93
N SER A 588 31.09 1.11 11.16
CA SER A 588 31.04 0.97 9.69
C SER A 588 32.44 1.00 9.10
N ARG A 589 33.31 1.91 9.56
CA ARG A 589 34.68 2.03 9.09
C ARG A 589 35.52 0.79 9.37
N LYS A 590 35.30 0.12 10.51
CA LYS A 590 35.93 -1.17 10.82
C LYS A 590 35.46 -2.30 9.90
N THR A 591 34.18 -2.29 9.55
CA THR A 591 33.57 -3.30 8.67
C THR A 591 34.00 -3.12 7.21
N GLU A 592 34.21 -1.88 6.76
CA GLU A 592 34.70 -1.57 5.41
C GLU A 592 36.21 -1.80 5.25
N ALA A 593 36.96 -1.90 6.34
CA ALA A 593 38.40 -2.18 6.36
C ALA A 593 38.73 -3.69 6.48
N ALA A 594 37.73 -4.51 6.79
CA ALA A 594 37.81 -5.98 6.87
C ALA A 594 37.29 -6.60 5.56
#